data_AF-A0A4Y8R2T7-F1
#
_entry.id   AF-A0A4Y8R2T7-F1
#
_cell.length_a   1.000
_cell.length_b   1.000
_cell.length_c   1.000
_cell.angle_alpha   90.00
_cell.angle_beta   90.00
_cell.angle_gamma   90.00
#
_symmetry.space_group_name_H-M   'P 1'
#
loop_
_entity.id
_entity.type
_entity.pdbx_description
1 polymer ?
#
loop_
_entity_poly.entity_id
_entity_poly.type
_entity_poly.pdbx_seq_one_letter_code
_entity_poly.pdbx_strand_id
1 'polypeptide(L)' 'MVIVHGTYQLVPEPGQRADGPVREVTVDAATYEVARALLDEQVRDGERLIGIRVEGRADEHR' A
#
# COMPACT_ATOMS: atom_id res chain seq x y z
N MET A 1 -12.19 -11.61 -4.39
CA MET A 1 -11.30 -11.26 -3.27
C MET A 1 -10.00 -10.73 -3.85
N VAL A 2 -9.50 -9.61 -3.36
CA VAL A 2 -8.35 -8.88 -3.89
C VAL A 2 -7.33 -8.71 -2.77
N ILE A 3 -6.10 -9.19 -3.01
CA ILE A 3 -4.99 -8.99 -2.09
C ILE A 3 -4.17 -7.81 -2.61
N VAL A 4 -3.95 -6.80 -1.77
CA VAL A 4 -3.17 -5.61 -2.14
C VAL A 4 -2.02 -5.42 -1.19
N HIS A 5 -0.83 -5.25 -1.76
CA HIS A 5 0.40 -4.95 -1.06
C HIS A 5 0.72 -3.47 -1.22
N GLY A 6 0.69 -2.72 -0.12
CA GLY A 6 1.13 -1.34 -0.04
C GLY A 6 2.57 -1.26 0.45
N THR A 7 3.37 -0.43 -0.20
CA THR A 7 4.77 -0.20 0.15
C THR A 7 4.92 1.24 0.64
N TYR A 8 5.33 1.41 1.89
CA TYR A 8 5.48 2.71 2.55
C TYR A 8 6.94 3.02 2.80
N GLN A 9 7.27 4.31 2.76
CA GLN A 9 8.59 4.81 3.08
C GLN A 9 8.45 6.08 3.89
N LEU A 10 9.38 6.32 4.81
CA LEU A 10 9.48 7.61 5.48
C LEU A 10 9.70 8.73 4.47
N VAL A 11 9.03 9.85 4.69
CA VAL A 11 9.24 11.08 3.91
C VAL A 11 10.66 11.57 4.22
N PRO A 12 11.55 11.62 3.21
CA PRO A 12 12.92 12.07 3.43
C PRO A 12 12.92 13.56 3.77
N GLU A 13 13.78 13.95 4.71
CA GLU A 13 14.04 15.36 4.98
C GLU A 13 14.74 16.01 3.77
N PRO A 14 14.67 17.35 3.59
CA PRO A 14 15.40 18.04 2.53
C PRO A 14 16.90 17.73 2.59
N GLY A 15 17.43 17.13 1.52
CA GLY A 15 18.83 16.72 1.42
C GLY A 15 19.13 15.27 1.82
N GLN A 16 18.17 14.53 2.36
CA GLN A 16 18.27 13.08 2.53
C GLN A 16 17.90 12.35 1.24
N ARG A 17 18.48 11.16 1.05
CA ARG A 17 18.14 10.31 -0.08
C ARG A 17 16.76 9.67 0.13
N ALA A 18 16.03 9.51 -0.96
CA ALA A 18 14.67 8.96 -0.98
C ALA A 18 14.63 7.42 -1.03
N ASP A 19 15.68 6.75 -0.59
CA ASP A 19 15.88 5.29 -0.57
C ASP A 19 15.97 4.72 0.86
N GLY A 20 15.43 5.47 1.85
CA GLY A 20 15.29 5.02 3.23
C GLY A 20 14.47 3.74 3.40
N PRO A 21 14.40 3.19 4.62
CA PRO A 21 13.79 1.90 4.90
C PRO A 21 12.34 1.84 4.42
N VAL A 22 11.97 0.67 3.90
CA VAL A 22 10.66 0.40 3.31
C VAL A 22 9.88 -0.55 4.20
N ARG A 23 8.58 -0.26 4.37
CA ARG A 23 7.63 -1.10 5.09
C ARG A 23 6.58 -1.62 4.11
N GLU A 24 6.37 -2.93 4.10
CA GLU A 24 5.32 -3.56 3.31
C GLU A 24 4.12 -3.90 4.20
N VAL A 25 2.92 -3.70 3.65
CA VAL A 25 1.64 -4.05 4.27
C VAL A 25 0.80 -4.79 3.27
N THR A 26 0.24 -5.92 3.69
CA THR A 26 -0.72 -6.68 2.88
C THR A 26 -2.09 -6.51 3.48
N VAL A 27 -3.07 -6.17 2.64
CA VAL A 27 -4.49 -6.18 2.99
C VAL A 27 -5.24 -7.12 2.07
N ASP A 28 -6.31 -7.70 2.59
CA ASP A 28 -7.23 -8.56 1.86
C ASP A 28 -8.63 -7.96 1.96
N ALA A 29 -9.30 -7.79 0.81
CA ALA A 29 -10.65 -7.26 0.76
C ALA A 29 -11.50 -7.85 -0.38
N ALA A 30 -12.81 -7.64 -0.29
CA ALA A 30 -13.75 -8.07 -1.32
C ALA A 30 -13.52 -7.36 -2.66
N THR A 31 -13.15 -6.07 -2.63
CA THR A 31 -12.87 -5.25 -3.81
C THR A 31 -11.58 -4.44 -3.65
N TYR A 32 -11.06 -3.92 -4.77
CA TYR A 32 -9.87 -3.07 -4.77
C TYR A 32 -10.11 -1.73 -4.05
N GLU A 33 -11.30 -1.14 -4.16
CA GLU A 33 -11.64 0.12 -3.50
C GLU A 33 -11.60 -0.03 -1.97
N VAL A 34 -12.13 -1.15 -1.46
CA VAL A 34 -12.07 -1.48 -0.03
C VAL A 34 -10.62 -1.72 0.40
N ALA A 35 -9.84 -2.50 -0.38
CA ALA A 35 -8.43 -2.71 -0.09
C ALA A 35 -7.64 -1.39 -0.08
N ARG A 36 -7.93 -0.46 -0.99
CA ARG A 36 -7.29 0.85 -1.04
C ARG A 36 -7.60 1.68 0.22
N ALA A 37 -8.86 1.72 0.64
CA ALA A 37 -9.24 2.41 1.87
C ALA A 37 -8.50 1.83 3.10
N LEU A 38 -8.43 0.50 3.19
CA LEU A 38 -7.69 -0.19 4.24
C LEU A 38 -6.18 0.13 4.21
N LEU A 39 -5.57 0.29 3.03
CA LEU A 39 -4.17 0.73 2.92
C LEU A 39 -3.98 2.18 3.36
N ASP A 40 -4.90 3.08 3.04
CA ASP A 40 -4.80 4.47 3.46
C ASP A 40 -4.85 4.60 5.01
N GLU A 41 -5.59 3.72 5.69
CA GLU A 41 -5.63 3.63 7.16
C GLU A 41 -4.31 3.12 7.77
N GLN A 42 -3.43 2.48 6.99
CA GLN A 42 -2.16 1.91 7.47
C GLN A 42 -0.99 2.89 7.40
N VAL A 43 -1.19 4.10 6.87
CA VAL A 43 -0.17 5.16 6.81
C VAL A 43 0.19 5.58 8.24
N ARG A 44 1.49 5.58 8.58
CA ARG A 44 1.99 6.14 9.84
C ARG A 44 2.44 7.58 9.65
N ASP A 45 2.54 8.31 10.75
CA ASP A 45 3.05 9.67 10.76
C ASP A 45 4.44 9.74 10.11
N GLY A 46 4.58 10.62 9.12
CA GLY A 46 5.83 10.79 8.38
C GLY A 46 6.11 9.70 7.34
N GLU A 47 5.20 8.76 7.08
CA GLU A 47 5.29 7.84 5.95
C GLU A 47 4.50 8.32 4.73
N ARG A 48 4.92 7.87 3.55
CA ARG A 48 4.18 8.01 2.29
C ARG A 48 4.08 6.66 1.60
N LEU A 49 2.96 6.42 0.93
CA LEU A 49 2.80 5.27 0.04
C LEU A 49 3.61 5.50 -1.24
N ILE A 50 4.55 4.59 -1.55
CA ILE A 50 5.44 4.69 -2.72
C ILE A 50 5.15 3.62 -3.78
N GLY A 51 4.38 2.59 -3.44
CA GLY A 51 4.07 1.49 -4.36
C GLY A 51 2.83 0.71 -3.94
N ILE A 52 2.12 0.19 -4.94
CA ILE A 52 0.99 -0.73 -4.77
C ILE A 52 1.22 -1.91 -5.71
N ARG A 53 1.17 -3.13 -5.19
CA ARG A 53 1.12 -4.37 -5.98
C ARG A 53 -0.17 -5.11 -5.66
N VAL A 54 -0.95 -5.45 -6.68
CA VAL A 54 -2.18 -6.23 -6.52
C VAL A 54 -1.89 -7.69 -6.87
N GLU A 55 -2.24 -8.60 -5.97
CA GLU A 55 -2.15 -10.04 -6.18
C GLU A 55 -3.57 -10.64 -6.20
N GLY A 56 -3.87 -11.39 -7.26
CA GLY A 56 -5.21 -11.87 -7.56
C GLY A 56 -5.99 -10.93 -8.48
N ARG A 57 -6.49 -11.46 -9.59
CA ARG A 57 -7.56 -10.79 -10.33
C ARG A 57 -8.85 -11.06 -9.60
N ALA A 58 -9.64 -10.01 -9.37
CA ALA A 58 -11.08 -10.18 -9.27
C ALA A 58 -11.58 -10.69 -10.63
N ASP A 59 -11.45 -11.99 -10.87
CA ASP A 59 -12.23 -12.68 -11.89
C ASP A 59 -13.23 -13.58 -11.17
N GLU A 60 -14.41 -13.67 -11.79
CA GLU A 60 -15.59 -14.43 -11.41
C GLU A 60 -16.50 -13.81 -10.34
N HIS A 61 -17.34 -12.85 -10.76
CA HIS A 61 -18.80 -12.92 -10.54
C HIS A 61 -19.50 -12.25 -11.74
N ARG A 62 -19.70 -13.03 -12.81
CA ARG A 62 -20.87 -12.92 -13.66
C ARG A 62 -21.41 -14.31 -13.94
#